data_AF-A0A3D3EMI5-F1
#
_entry.id   AF-A0A3D3EMI5-F1
#
_cell.length_a   1.000
_cell.length_b   1.000
_cell.length_c   1.000
_cell.angle_alpha   90.00
_cell.angle_beta   90.00
_cell.angle_gamma   90.00
#
_symmetry.space_group_name_H-M   'P 1'
#
loop_
_entity.id
_entity.type
_entity.pdbx_description
1 polymer ?
#
loop_
_entity_poly.entity_id
_entity_poly.type
_entity_poly.pdbx_seq_one_letter_code
_entity_poly.pdbx_strand_id
1 'polypeptide(L)'
;TCPMVLGRFQKDIELAGIKQRIDVPAINAPALASKDSILILKSVKDQHTILLDEYRYDLNANPSFGDFCKNLKNMIGLTDTIMERAVLIPDDDFRDFVTHATSIVTRIRVGTKGVVENQALFTEEYLPEESILYSLIMMSDSKLSSNSVGAKELMRIFSKFLSDSKTFQIGADETLGKGFVEACIKDGDKND
;
A
#
# COMPACT_ATOMS: atom_id res chain seq x y z
N THR A 1 -3.87 0.43 7.85
CA THR A 1 -3.70 1.85 7.49
C THR A 1 -4.15 2.72 8.65
N CYS A 2 -3.99 4.05 8.57
CA CYS A 2 -4.41 5.00 9.61
C CYS A 2 -5.00 6.30 9.02
N PRO A 3 -5.67 7.14 9.84
CA PRO A 3 -6.21 8.42 9.41
C PRO A 3 -5.20 9.33 8.72
N MET A 4 -3.98 9.44 9.24
CA MET A 4 -2.94 10.30 8.67
C MET A 4 -2.55 9.89 7.25
N VAL A 5 -2.37 8.60 6.99
CA VAL A 5 -2.05 8.09 5.63
C VAL A 5 -3.20 8.35 4.67
N LEU A 6 -4.43 8.06 5.07
CA LEU A 6 -5.60 8.28 4.22
C LEU A 6 -5.86 9.78 3.97
N GLY A 7 -5.59 10.63 4.96
CA GLY A 7 -5.67 12.08 4.82
C GLY A 7 -4.61 12.64 3.88
N ARG A 8 -3.38 12.09 3.89
CA ARG A 8 -2.35 12.44 2.88
C ARG A 8 -2.78 12.00 1.49
N PHE A 9 -3.25 10.77 1.37
CA PHE A 9 -3.74 10.25 0.10
C PHE A 9 -4.90 11.09 -0.47
N GLN A 10 -5.87 11.51 0.36
CA GLN A 10 -6.94 12.43 -0.06
C GLN A 10 -6.39 13.74 -0.66
N LYS A 11 -5.42 14.37 0.01
CA LYS A 11 -4.81 15.61 -0.49
C LYS A 11 -4.08 15.39 -1.81
N ASP A 12 -3.41 14.27 -1.96
CA ASP A 12 -2.65 13.93 -3.15
C ASP A 12 -3.56 13.66 -4.36
N ILE A 13 -4.68 12.96 -4.17
CA ILE A 13 -5.64 12.75 -5.26
C ILE A 13 -6.37 14.04 -5.63
N GLU A 14 -6.62 14.94 -4.67
CA GLU A 14 -7.16 16.28 -4.95
C GLU A 14 -6.18 17.12 -5.80
N LEU A 15 -4.88 17.06 -5.48
CA LEU A 15 -3.83 17.69 -6.29
C LEU A 15 -3.75 17.12 -7.70
N ALA A 16 -4.03 15.82 -7.86
CA ALA A 16 -4.15 15.16 -9.16
C ALA A 16 -5.51 15.43 -9.86
N GLY A 17 -6.35 16.33 -9.34
CA GLY A 17 -7.64 16.69 -9.94
C GLY A 17 -8.75 15.64 -9.79
N ILE A 18 -8.53 14.59 -8.99
CA ILE A 18 -9.53 13.56 -8.68
C ILE A 18 -10.45 14.11 -7.59
N LYS A 19 -11.68 14.47 -7.96
CA LYS A 19 -12.66 15.09 -7.05
C LYS A 19 -13.39 14.12 -6.14
N GLN A 20 -13.07 12.83 -6.20
CA GLN A 20 -13.71 11.82 -5.35
C GLN A 20 -13.24 12.01 -3.90
N ARG A 21 -14.19 12.12 -2.98
CA ARG A 21 -13.91 12.27 -1.56
C ARG A 21 -13.77 10.90 -0.89
N ILE A 22 -12.73 10.75 -0.08
CA ILE A 22 -12.51 9.62 0.81
C ILE A 22 -13.06 9.99 2.19
N ASP A 23 -14.26 9.52 2.50
CA ASP A 23 -14.86 9.71 3.82
C ASP A 23 -14.36 8.62 4.77
N VAL A 24 -13.22 8.88 5.42
CA VAL A 24 -12.67 7.99 6.45
C VAL A 24 -13.61 8.02 7.66
N PRO A 25 -14.17 6.89 8.09
CA PRO A 25 -15.03 6.87 9.26
C PRO A 25 -14.25 7.26 10.53
N ALA A 26 -14.91 7.96 11.45
CA ALA A 26 -14.28 8.36 12.71
C ALA A 26 -13.83 7.14 13.53
N ILE A 27 -12.60 7.20 14.04
CA ILE A 27 -12.05 6.20 14.96
C ILE A 27 -12.53 6.54 16.37
N ASN A 28 -13.64 5.93 16.79
CA ASN A 28 -14.18 6.06 18.15
C ASN A 28 -13.76 4.90 19.08
N ALA A 29 -12.84 4.04 18.62
CA ALA A 29 -12.37 2.82 19.29
C ALA A 29 -10.92 2.54 18.82
N PRO A 30 -10.12 1.72 19.52
CA PRO A 30 -8.71 1.54 19.19
C PRO A 30 -8.47 0.81 17.86
N ALA A 31 -9.49 0.17 17.26
CA ALA A 31 -9.47 -0.27 15.88
C ALA A 31 -10.85 -0.23 15.24
N LEU A 32 -10.88 -0.09 13.90
CA LEU A 32 -12.08 -0.10 13.07
C LEU A 32 -11.91 -1.08 11.91
N ALA A 33 -12.89 -1.97 11.71
CA ALA A 33 -12.94 -2.90 10.59
C ALA A 33 -14.40 -3.11 10.13
N SER A 34 -14.57 -3.82 9.01
CA SER A 34 -15.88 -4.21 8.51
C SER A 34 -16.56 -5.16 9.50
N LYS A 35 -17.91 -5.13 9.56
CA LYS A 35 -18.68 -6.11 10.34
C LYS A 35 -18.44 -7.56 9.89
N ASP A 36 -18.17 -7.74 8.60
CA ASP A 36 -17.92 -9.03 8.00
C ASP A 36 -16.42 -9.34 7.92
N SER A 37 -15.58 -8.63 8.70
CA SER A 37 -14.14 -8.86 8.67
C SER A 37 -13.80 -10.26 9.19
N ILE A 38 -12.95 -10.96 8.42
CA ILE A 38 -12.46 -12.30 8.79
C ILE A 38 -11.43 -12.27 9.93
N LEU A 39 -10.99 -11.07 10.34
CA LEU A 39 -10.00 -10.89 11.41
C LEU A 39 -10.63 -10.89 12.81
N ILE A 40 -11.96 -10.85 12.88
CA ILE A 40 -12.71 -10.79 14.15
C ILE A 40 -12.56 -12.11 14.90
N LEU A 41 -11.95 -12.05 16.08
CA LEU A 41 -11.95 -13.15 17.03
C LEU A 41 -13.33 -13.25 17.70
N LYS A 42 -13.83 -14.48 17.91
CA LYS A 42 -15.16 -14.72 18.52
C LYS A 42 -15.33 -13.90 19.80
N SER A 43 -16.43 -13.15 19.85
CA SER A 43 -16.73 -12.18 20.90
C SER A 43 -17.10 -12.85 22.24
N VAL A 44 -16.68 -12.22 23.33
CA VAL A 44 -17.28 -12.41 24.66
C VAL A 44 -18.09 -11.14 24.95
N LYS A 45 -19.42 -11.28 25.13
CA LYS A 45 -20.34 -10.17 25.47
C LYS A 45 -20.41 -9.01 24.44
N ASP A 46 -20.58 -9.32 23.16
CA ASP A 46 -20.72 -8.34 22.06
C ASP A 46 -19.53 -7.36 21.87
N GLN A 47 -18.41 -7.60 22.56
CA GLN A 47 -17.15 -6.93 22.30
C GLN A 47 -16.35 -7.73 21.27
N HIS A 48 -16.12 -7.14 20.11
CA HIS A 48 -15.24 -7.72 19.10
C HIS A 48 -13.80 -7.38 19.41
N THR A 49 -12.89 -8.31 19.10
CA THR A 49 -11.45 -8.07 19.21
C THR A 49 -10.76 -8.57 17.97
N ILE A 50 -9.63 -7.96 17.65
CA ILE A 50 -8.69 -8.45 16.65
C ILE A 50 -7.32 -8.57 17.28
N LEU A 51 -6.50 -9.43 16.71
CA LEU A 51 -5.08 -9.55 17.03
C LEU A 51 -4.29 -9.17 15.78
N LEU A 52 -3.48 -8.13 15.88
CA LEU A 52 -2.56 -7.71 14.84
C LEU A 52 -1.14 -7.89 15.39
N ASP A 53 -0.41 -8.85 14.84
CA ASP A 53 0.88 -9.30 15.37
C ASP A 53 0.76 -9.67 16.87
N GLU A 54 1.47 -8.97 17.76
CA GLU A 54 1.38 -9.15 19.22
C GLU A 54 0.31 -8.27 19.90
N TYR A 55 -0.31 -7.34 19.16
CA TYR A 55 -1.20 -6.33 19.72
C TYR A 55 -2.67 -6.74 19.64
N ARG A 56 -3.35 -6.71 20.80
CA ARG A 56 -4.79 -6.92 20.89
C ARG A 56 -5.53 -5.58 20.85
N TYR A 57 -6.54 -5.51 19.99
CA TYR A 57 -7.40 -4.34 19.86
C TYR A 57 -8.85 -4.69 20.19
N ASP A 58 -9.51 -3.81 20.94
CA ASP A 58 -10.97 -3.76 20.98
C ASP A 58 -11.47 -3.17 19.67
N LEU A 59 -12.31 -3.92 18.97
CA LEU A 59 -12.74 -3.60 17.62
C LEU A 59 -14.13 -2.98 17.63
N ASN A 60 -14.25 -1.82 16.98
CA ASN A 60 -15.54 -1.33 16.53
C ASN A 60 -15.86 -1.89 15.13
N ALA A 61 -16.77 -2.86 15.06
CA ALA A 61 -17.22 -3.46 13.81
C ALA A 61 -18.29 -2.58 13.14
N ASN A 62 -17.95 -1.93 12.02
CA ASN A 62 -18.78 -0.89 11.41
C ASN A 62 -19.06 -1.15 9.92
N PRO A 63 -20.33 -1.22 9.46
CA PRO A 63 -20.66 -1.39 8.04
C PRO A 63 -20.09 -0.27 7.16
N SER A 64 -20.03 0.96 7.68
CA SER A 64 -19.52 2.10 6.91
C SER A 64 -18.06 1.94 6.55
N PHE A 65 -17.29 1.18 7.33
CA PHE A 65 -15.90 0.86 7.00
C PHE A 65 -15.81 -0.15 5.83
N GLY A 66 -16.73 -1.11 5.76
CA GLY A 66 -16.85 -2.00 4.60
C GLY A 66 -17.15 -1.21 3.32
N ASP A 67 -18.08 -0.26 3.38
CA ASP A 67 -18.42 0.60 2.23
C ASP A 67 -17.27 1.54 1.84
N PHE A 68 -16.55 2.08 2.83
CA PHE A 68 -15.29 2.78 2.61
C PHE A 68 -14.28 1.92 1.83
N CYS A 69 -14.07 0.66 2.25
CA CYS A 69 -13.14 -0.24 1.56
C CYS A 69 -13.56 -0.53 0.12
N LYS A 70 -14.88 -0.70 -0.13
CA LYS A 70 -15.42 -0.87 -1.50
C LYS A 70 -15.14 0.35 -2.37
N ASN A 71 -15.34 1.56 -1.83
CA ASN A 71 -15.08 2.80 -2.55
C ASN A 71 -13.60 2.96 -2.87
N LEU A 72 -12.73 2.70 -1.87
CA LEU A 72 -11.28 2.75 -2.04
C LEU A 72 -10.82 1.75 -3.11
N LYS A 73 -11.30 0.50 -3.04
CA LYS A 73 -11.03 -0.54 -4.03
C LYS A 73 -11.35 -0.10 -5.45
N ASN A 74 -12.54 0.46 -5.68
CA ASN A 74 -12.95 0.91 -7.01
C ASN A 74 -12.09 2.08 -7.51
N MET A 75 -11.68 2.95 -6.59
CA MET A 75 -10.87 4.12 -6.91
C MET A 75 -9.45 3.74 -7.32
N ILE A 76 -8.76 2.87 -6.58
CA ILE A 76 -7.33 2.54 -6.79
C ILE A 76 -7.05 1.13 -7.31
N GLY A 77 -8.09 0.34 -7.60
CA GLY A 77 -7.93 -0.98 -8.24
C GLY A 77 -7.44 -2.09 -7.30
N LEU A 78 -7.85 -2.08 -6.03
CA LEU A 78 -7.49 -3.14 -5.09
C LEU A 78 -8.29 -4.43 -5.33
N THR A 79 -7.82 -5.52 -4.73
CA THR A 79 -8.54 -6.80 -4.69
C THR A 79 -9.80 -6.73 -3.84
N ASP A 80 -10.77 -7.58 -4.12
CA ASP A 80 -12.03 -7.69 -3.38
C ASP A 80 -11.82 -8.01 -1.89
N THR A 81 -10.72 -8.71 -1.59
CA THR A 81 -10.36 -9.17 -0.24
C THR A 81 -10.04 -8.02 0.72
N ILE A 82 -9.77 -6.81 0.23
CA ILE A 82 -9.45 -5.66 1.09
C ILE A 82 -10.57 -5.36 2.09
N MET A 83 -11.83 -5.56 1.70
CA MET A 83 -12.98 -5.29 2.56
C MET A 83 -13.01 -6.18 3.81
N GLU A 84 -12.57 -7.42 3.66
CA GLU A 84 -12.60 -8.44 4.72
C GLU A 84 -11.38 -8.33 5.65
N ARG A 85 -10.29 -7.76 5.16
CA ARG A 85 -8.96 -7.80 5.81
C ARG A 85 -8.42 -6.44 6.22
N ALA A 86 -9.02 -5.35 5.76
CA ALA A 86 -8.57 -4.01 6.13
C ALA A 86 -8.92 -3.71 7.59
N VAL A 87 -7.97 -3.07 8.27
CA VAL A 87 -8.17 -2.46 9.58
C VAL A 87 -7.63 -1.04 9.54
N LEU A 88 -8.39 -0.15 10.14
CA LEU A 88 -7.98 1.22 10.44
C LEU A 88 -7.66 1.33 11.93
N ILE A 89 -6.45 1.77 12.23
CA ILE A 89 -5.91 1.91 13.60
C ILE A 89 -5.39 3.35 13.81
N PRO A 90 -5.12 3.77 15.06
CA PRO A 90 -4.51 5.06 15.37
C PRO A 90 -3.18 5.28 14.63
N ASP A 91 -2.83 6.56 14.45
CA ASP A 91 -1.61 6.96 13.72
C ASP A 91 -0.32 6.47 14.39
N ASP A 92 -0.28 6.51 15.74
CA ASP A 92 0.88 6.07 16.52
C ASP A 92 1.09 4.55 16.39
N ASP A 93 0.03 3.76 16.55
CA ASP A 93 0.07 2.31 16.37
C ASP A 93 0.47 1.94 14.94
N PHE A 94 -0.09 2.62 13.94
CA PHE A 94 0.29 2.38 12.55
C PHE A 94 1.76 2.72 12.27
N ARG A 95 2.28 3.82 12.86
CA ARG A 95 3.71 4.15 12.80
C ARG A 95 4.54 2.98 13.34
N ASP A 96 4.15 2.41 14.47
CA ASP A 96 4.89 1.33 15.10
C ASP A 96 4.87 0.07 14.20
N PHE A 97 3.71 -0.27 13.60
CA PHE A 97 3.64 -1.36 12.60
C PHE A 97 4.54 -1.12 11.39
N VAL A 98 4.50 0.06 10.75
CA VAL A 98 5.35 0.29 9.55
C VAL A 98 6.84 0.41 9.88
N THR A 99 7.20 0.58 11.16
CA THR A 99 8.59 0.63 11.62
C THR A 99 9.11 -0.75 12.01
N HIS A 100 8.22 -1.65 12.48
CA HIS A 100 8.64 -2.91 13.11
C HIS A 100 8.12 -4.18 12.43
N ALA A 101 7.04 -4.10 11.65
CA ALA A 101 6.48 -5.25 10.93
C ALA A 101 7.16 -5.48 9.56
N THR A 102 8.37 -4.96 9.37
CA THR A 102 9.20 -5.19 8.17
C THR A 102 9.90 -6.54 8.24
N SER A 103 10.24 -7.09 7.08
CA SER A 103 10.96 -8.37 7.02
C SER A 103 12.46 -8.14 7.18
N ILE A 104 13.02 -8.51 8.33
CA ILE A 104 14.46 -8.43 8.61
C ILE A 104 15.13 -9.78 8.31
N VAL A 105 16.03 -9.82 7.32
CA VAL A 105 16.70 -11.04 6.87
C VAL A 105 18.20 -10.93 7.09
N THR A 106 18.76 -11.85 7.88
CA THR A 106 20.21 -11.96 8.06
C THR A 106 20.80 -12.91 7.02
N ARG A 107 21.87 -12.47 6.35
CA ARG A 107 22.48 -13.19 5.24
C ARG A 107 23.97 -13.39 5.47
N ILE A 108 24.46 -14.50 4.92
CA ILE A 108 25.85 -14.91 4.96
C ILE A 108 26.31 -15.35 3.57
N ARG A 109 27.59 -15.15 3.26
CA ARG A 109 28.26 -15.89 2.19
C ARG A 109 28.98 -17.09 2.77
N VAL A 110 28.57 -18.29 2.38
CA VAL A 110 29.25 -19.54 2.75
C VAL A 110 30.37 -19.80 1.74
N GLY A 111 31.59 -19.92 2.25
CA GLY A 111 32.78 -20.20 1.44
C GLY A 111 32.93 -21.68 1.13
N THR A 112 33.97 -22.03 0.36
CA THR A 112 34.22 -23.40 -0.11
C THR A 112 34.44 -24.44 0.99
N LYS A 113 34.81 -24.00 2.21
CA LYS A 113 34.99 -24.85 3.39
C LYS A 113 33.69 -25.19 4.12
N GLY A 114 32.53 -24.74 3.62
CA GLY A 114 31.23 -24.93 4.27
C GLY A 114 31.02 -24.03 5.50
N VAL A 115 31.83 -22.99 5.66
CA VAL A 115 31.73 -22.00 6.76
C VAL A 115 31.56 -20.60 6.19
N VAL A 116 31.04 -19.68 7.00
CA VAL A 116 30.88 -18.27 6.64
C VAL A 116 32.24 -17.65 6.29
N GLU A 117 32.28 -16.87 5.23
CA GLU A 117 33.46 -16.08 4.89
C GLU A 117 33.62 -14.86 5.81
N ASN A 118 34.86 -14.44 6.04
CA ASN A 118 35.14 -13.28 6.88
C ASN A 118 34.40 -12.03 6.37
N GLN A 119 33.75 -11.32 7.30
CA GLN A 119 32.98 -10.10 7.04
C GLN A 119 31.82 -10.24 6.05
N ALA A 120 31.33 -11.47 5.82
CA ALA A 120 30.22 -11.71 4.90
C ALA A 120 28.86 -11.89 5.60
N LEU A 121 28.75 -11.51 6.88
CA LEU A 121 27.49 -11.49 7.64
C LEU A 121 26.91 -10.08 7.61
N PHE A 122 25.67 -9.94 7.16
CA PHE A 122 24.96 -8.67 7.10
C PHE A 122 23.45 -8.88 7.23
N THR A 123 22.70 -7.80 7.45
CA THR A 123 21.25 -7.81 7.61
C THR A 123 20.62 -6.87 6.60
N GLU A 124 19.53 -7.30 6.00
CA GLU A 124 18.71 -6.54 5.06
C GLU A 124 17.29 -6.41 5.60
N GLU A 125 16.67 -5.27 5.32
CA GLU A 125 15.27 -4.99 5.66
C GLU A 125 14.46 -4.87 4.36
N TYR A 126 13.33 -5.57 4.32
CA TYR A 126 12.43 -5.58 3.18
C TYR A 126 11.04 -5.08 3.59
N LEU A 127 10.44 -4.28 2.71
CA LEU A 127 9.02 -3.99 2.78
C LEU A 127 8.24 -5.31 2.63
N PRO A 128 7.24 -5.60 3.51
CA PRO A 128 6.48 -6.84 3.43
C PRO A 128 5.77 -7.03 2.09
N GLU A 129 5.60 -8.29 1.72
CA GLU A 129 4.74 -8.70 0.61
C GLU A 129 3.31 -8.20 0.84
N GLU A 130 2.54 -7.99 -0.24
CA GLU A 130 1.19 -7.42 -0.21
C GLU A 130 1.09 -5.97 0.31
N SER A 131 2.22 -5.28 0.51
CA SER A 131 2.23 -3.84 0.81
C SER A 131 1.69 -3.03 -0.37
N ILE A 132 0.71 -2.16 -0.09
CA ILE A 132 0.12 -1.24 -1.08
C ILE A 132 0.77 0.13 -0.93
N LEU A 133 1.39 0.59 -2.02
CA LEU A 133 2.01 1.91 -2.15
C LEU A 133 1.27 2.71 -3.23
N TYR A 134 1.39 4.04 -3.19
CA TYR A 134 0.93 4.91 -4.27
C TYR A 134 1.97 5.99 -4.56
N SER A 135 1.91 6.54 -5.77
CA SER A 135 2.74 7.67 -6.21
C SER A 135 1.96 8.56 -7.16
N LEU A 136 2.22 9.87 -7.11
CA LEU A 136 1.71 10.82 -8.08
C LEU A 136 2.70 10.95 -9.25
N ILE A 137 2.19 10.82 -10.47
CA ILE A 137 2.97 10.94 -11.69
C ILE A 137 2.54 12.20 -12.42
N MET A 138 3.44 13.17 -12.52
CA MET A 138 3.22 14.42 -13.25
C MET A 138 4.05 14.40 -14.53
N MET A 139 3.44 14.76 -15.66
CA MET A 139 4.10 14.76 -16.96
C MET A 139 4.09 16.18 -17.55
N SER A 140 5.22 16.59 -18.12
CA SER A 140 5.35 17.84 -18.88
C SER A 140 5.61 17.53 -20.35
N ASP A 141 5.50 18.54 -21.21
CA ASP A 141 5.89 18.41 -22.61
C ASP A 141 7.36 17.98 -22.76
N SER A 142 7.63 17.27 -23.85
CA SER A 142 8.99 16.85 -24.22
C SER A 142 9.91 18.06 -24.37
N LYS A 143 11.09 17.98 -23.74
CA LYS A 143 12.15 19.00 -23.87
C LYS A 143 13.10 18.71 -25.04
N LEU A 144 12.85 17.64 -25.81
CA LEU A 144 13.69 17.28 -26.96
C LEU A 144 13.38 18.16 -28.15
N SER A 145 14.39 18.81 -28.71
CA SER A 145 14.26 19.70 -29.87
C SER A 145 13.85 18.98 -31.15
N SER A 146 14.14 17.68 -31.26
CA SER A 146 13.83 16.85 -32.43
C SER A 146 12.45 16.20 -32.38
N ASN A 147 11.75 16.25 -31.24
CA ASN A 147 10.43 15.63 -31.11
C ASN A 147 9.60 16.29 -29.99
N SER A 148 8.69 17.18 -30.40
CA SER A 148 7.79 17.92 -29.51
C SER A 148 6.53 17.10 -29.19
N VAL A 149 6.69 16.00 -28.45
CA VAL A 149 5.56 15.23 -27.94
C VAL A 149 4.99 15.94 -26.70
N GLY A 150 3.69 16.21 -26.70
CA GLY A 150 3.01 16.86 -25.57
C GLY A 150 2.82 15.93 -24.36
N ALA A 151 2.68 16.51 -23.17
CA ALA A 151 2.51 15.83 -21.89
C ALA A 151 1.40 14.76 -21.91
N LYS A 152 0.24 15.09 -22.52
CA LYS A 152 -0.93 14.20 -22.61
C LYS A 152 -0.61 12.92 -23.40
N GLU A 153 0.15 13.06 -24.49
CA GLU A 153 0.56 11.93 -25.31
C GLU A 153 1.64 11.10 -24.61
N LEU A 154 2.60 11.74 -23.94
CA LEU A 154 3.61 11.04 -23.12
C LEU A 154 2.96 10.25 -21.98
N MET A 155 2.00 10.85 -21.27
CA MET A 155 1.23 10.16 -20.23
C MET A 155 0.48 8.98 -20.82
N ARG A 156 -0.19 9.14 -21.97
CA ARG A 156 -0.89 8.03 -22.64
C ARG A 156 0.04 6.86 -22.98
N ILE A 157 1.24 7.14 -23.50
CA ILE A 157 2.24 6.12 -23.80
C ILE A 157 2.69 5.41 -22.51
N PHE A 158 2.97 6.16 -21.46
CA PHE A 158 3.39 5.63 -20.17
C PHE A 158 2.29 4.78 -19.51
N SER A 159 1.04 5.27 -19.47
CA SER A 159 -0.11 4.52 -18.95
C SER A 159 -0.35 3.24 -19.73
N LYS A 160 -0.17 3.27 -21.06
CA LYS A 160 -0.25 2.06 -21.88
C LYS A 160 0.85 1.06 -21.54
N PHE A 161 2.10 1.52 -21.42
CA PHE A 161 3.22 0.66 -21.05
C PHE A 161 2.97 -0.06 -19.71
N LEU A 162 2.50 0.66 -18.68
CA LEU A 162 2.14 0.06 -17.40
C LEU A 162 0.93 -0.87 -17.46
N SER A 163 -0.07 -0.56 -18.30
CA SER A 163 -1.25 -1.40 -18.47
C SER A 163 -0.92 -2.72 -19.19
N ASP A 164 -0.02 -2.67 -20.17
CA ASP A 164 0.46 -3.83 -20.93
C ASP A 164 1.41 -4.69 -20.08
N SER A 165 2.25 -4.06 -19.24
CA SER A 165 3.19 -4.71 -18.33
C SER A 165 2.82 -4.41 -16.87
N LYS A 166 1.81 -5.11 -16.36
CA LYS A 166 1.28 -4.90 -15.00
C LYS A 166 2.31 -5.15 -13.90
N THR A 167 3.30 -5.99 -14.17
CA THR A 167 4.34 -6.35 -13.20
C THR A 167 5.70 -5.82 -13.62
N PHE A 168 6.43 -5.26 -12.66
CA PHE A 168 7.80 -4.82 -12.83
C PHE A 168 8.56 -4.93 -11.50
N GLN A 169 9.88 -4.69 -11.54
CA GLN A 169 10.75 -4.78 -10.38
C GLN A 169 11.16 -3.38 -9.91
N ILE A 170 11.13 -3.17 -8.60
CA ILE A 170 11.60 -1.97 -7.90
C ILE A 170 12.64 -2.37 -6.86
N GLY A 171 13.76 -1.64 -6.82
CA GLY A 171 14.79 -1.80 -5.80
C GLY A 171 15.87 -2.81 -6.19
N ALA A 172 16.55 -3.39 -5.20
CA ALA A 172 17.62 -4.36 -5.41
C ALA A 172 17.10 -5.82 -5.33
N ASP A 173 18.02 -6.78 -5.34
CA ASP A 173 17.75 -8.18 -5.01
C ASP A 173 16.76 -8.92 -5.94
N GLU A 174 16.64 -8.47 -7.19
CA GLU A 174 15.85 -9.14 -8.24
C GLU A 174 16.23 -10.62 -8.38
N THR A 175 17.53 -10.94 -8.39
CA THR A 175 18.04 -12.31 -8.52
C THR A 175 17.69 -13.22 -7.33
N LEU A 176 17.13 -12.64 -6.26
CA LEU A 176 16.68 -13.30 -5.05
C LEU A 176 15.15 -13.27 -4.91
N GLY A 177 14.47 -12.89 -5.99
CA GLY A 177 13.01 -12.84 -6.04
C GLY A 177 12.41 -11.63 -5.33
N LYS A 178 13.14 -10.52 -5.15
CA LYS A 178 12.67 -9.35 -4.39
C LYS A 178 12.32 -8.16 -5.29
N GLY A 179 11.41 -7.33 -4.81
CA GLY A 179 11.04 -6.07 -5.46
C GLY A 179 10.00 -6.18 -6.58
N PHE A 180 9.42 -7.36 -6.82
CA PHE A 180 8.34 -7.50 -7.81
C PHE A 180 7.06 -6.86 -7.30
N VAL A 181 6.48 -5.99 -8.12
CA VAL A 181 5.24 -5.26 -7.81
C VAL A 181 4.23 -5.40 -8.95
N GLU A 182 2.95 -5.29 -8.62
CA GLU A 182 1.88 -5.05 -9.58
C GLU A 182 1.46 -3.57 -9.51
N ALA A 183 1.24 -2.93 -10.66
CA ALA A 183 0.78 -1.55 -10.72
C ALA A 183 -0.61 -1.40 -11.36
N CYS A 184 -1.37 -0.47 -10.79
CA CYS A 184 -2.58 0.08 -11.37
C CYS A 184 -2.38 1.58 -11.56
N ILE A 185 -2.65 2.09 -12.76
CA ILE A 185 -2.67 3.53 -13.03
C ILE A 185 -4.11 4.03 -13.03
N LYS A 186 -4.31 5.21 -12.42
CA LYS A 186 -5.57 5.92 -12.41
C LYS A 186 -5.32 7.32 -12.96
N ASP A 187 -6.07 7.68 -13.99
CA ASP A 187 -5.93 8.99 -14.61
C ASP A 187 -6.35 10.07 -13.61
N GLY A 188 -5.40 10.96 -13.33
CA GLY A 188 -5.60 12.25 -12.70
C GLY A 188 -5.64 13.33 -13.77
N ASP A 189 -6.45 14.34 -13.54
CA ASP A 189 -6.71 15.48 -14.41
C ASP A 189 -7.60 15.20 -15.64
N LYS A 190 -8.81 15.78 -15.60
CA LYS A 190 -9.72 15.89 -16.76
C LYS A 190 -9.80 17.34 -17.27
N ASN A 191 -8.89 18.21 -16.85
CA ASN A 191 -8.86 19.56 -17.42
C ASN A 191 -8.39 19.45 -18.88
N ASP A 192 -9.37 19.50 -19.79
CA ASP A 192 -9.18 20.00 -21.15
C ASP A 192 -8.96 21.52 -21.12
#